data_AF-A0A127SCX2-F1
#
_entry.id   AF-A0A127SCX2-F1
#
_cell.length_a   1.000
_cell.length_b   1.000
_cell.length_c   1.000
_cell.angle_alpha   90.00
_cell.angle_beta   90.00
_cell.angle_gamma   90.00
#
_symmetry.space_group_name_H-M   'P 1'
#
loop_
_entity.id
_entity.type
_entity.pdbx_description
1 polymer ?
#
loop_
_entity_poly.entity_id
_entity_poly.type
_entity_poly.pdbx_seq_one_letter_code
_entity_poly.pdbx_strand_id
1 'polypeptide(L)'
;ALAQAFVTGPATKRFGEKQAIIAGMAADALGYVLLAFATRGWMAFPIMILLASGGIGMPALQAMLSRQVDDDHQGQLQGSLAALTSLTSIIGPLIVTAIYAASASTWNGLAWIVGAALYLVCLPALRRGAWSRATST
;
A
#
# COMPACT_ATOMS: atom_id res chain seq x y z
N ALA A 1 5.65 -1.79 -17.33
CA ALA A 1 4.85 -0.95 -18.25
C ALA A 1 3.58 -1.66 -18.72
N LEU A 2 3.65 -2.83 -19.40
CA LEU A 2 2.46 -3.50 -19.95
C LEU A 2 1.50 -4.06 -18.88
N ALA A 3 1.99 -4.70 -17.81
CA ALA A 3 1.13 -5.15 -16.70
C ALA A 3 0.41 -3.97 -15.99
N GLN A 4 1.11 -2.84 -15.85
CA GLN A 4 0.59 -1.59 -15.29
C GLN A 4 -0.46 -0.92 -16.21
N ALA A 5 -0.37 -1.12 -17.53
CA ALA A 5 -1.36 -0.60 -18.48
C ALA A 5 -2.60 -1.51 -18.58
N PHE A 6 -2.41 -2.83 -18.58
CA PHE A 6 -3.49 -3.81 -18.84
C PHE A 6 -4.27 -4.24 -17.59
N VAL A 7 -3.68 -4.25 -16.39
CA VAL A 7 -4.37 -4.66 -15.16
C VAL A 7 -4.92 -3.45 -14.41
N THR A 8 -4.08 -2.44 -14.21
CA THR A 8 -4.45 -1.25 -13.43
C THR A 8 -5.37 -0.31 -14.18
N GLY A 9 -5.20 -0.14 -15.51
CA GLY A 9 -6.02 0.75 -16.34
C GLY A 9 -7.51 0.36 -16.38
N PRO A 10 -7.88 -0.90 -16.70
CA PRO A 10 -9.27 -1.35 -16.68
C PRO A 10 -9.88 -1.45 -15.27
N ALA A 11 -9.09 -1.86 -14.28
CA ALA A 11 -9.56 -1.97 -12.88
C ALA A 11 -9.89 -0.59 -12.28
N THR A 12 -9.06 0.43 -12.53
CA THR A 12 -9.35 1.82 -12.11
C THR A 12 -10.52 2.42 -12.89
N LYS A 13 -10.67 2.13 -14.20
CA LYS A 13 -11.83 2.58 -15.00
C LYS A 13 -13.17 2.01 -14.52
N ARG A 14 -13.20 0.82 -13.93
CA ARG A 14 -14.43 0.11 -13.52
C ARG A 14 -14.83 0.32 -12.06
N PHE A 15 -13.87 0.57 -11.17
CA PHE A 15 -14.11 0.70 -9.71
C PHE A 15 -13.75 2.07 -9.11
N GLY A 16 -13.01 2.92 -9.84
CA GLY A 16 -12.47 4.19 -9.34
C GLY A 16 -11.18 4.00 -8.52
N GLU A 17 -10.26 4.96 -8.63
CA GLU A 17 -8.92 4.89 -8.00
C GLU A 17 -9.02 4.68 -6.48
N LYS A 18 -10.00 5.34 -5.84
CA LYS A 18 -10.24 5.22 -4.39
C LYS A 18 -10.55 3.79 -3.96
N GLN A 19 -11.42 3.08 -4.69
CA GLN A 19 -11.78 1.71 -4.31
C GLN A 19 -10.63 0.75 -4.58
N ALA A 20 -9.84 0.97 -5.64
CA ALA A 20 -8.63 0.20 -5.90
C ALA A 20 -7.59 0.36 -4.78
N ILE A 21 -7.40 1.58 -4.27
CA ILE A 21 -6.50 1.83 -3.12
C ILE A 21 -7.01 1.09 -1.87
N ILE A 22 -8.30 1.24 -1.52
CA ILE A 22 -8.88 0.60 -0.33
C ILE A 22 -8.82 -0.92 -0.43
N ALA A 23 -9.16 -1.49 -1.59
CA ALA A 23 -9.09 -2.93 -1.84
C ALA A 23 -7.66 -3.46 -1.72
N GLY A 24 -6.68 -2.73 -2.28
CA GLY A 24 -5.27 -3.10 -2.18
C GLY A 24 -4.78 -3.10 -0.72
N MET A 25 -5.10 -2.04 0.02
CA MET A 25 -4.78 -1.95 1.45
C MET A 25 -5.43 -3.06 2.28
N ALA A 26 -6.68 -3.44 1.96
CA ALA A 26 -7.37 -4.53 2.64
C ALA A 26 -6.73 -5.88 2.34
N ALA A 27 -6.32 -6.11 1.09
CA ALA A 27 -5.62 -7.33 0.67
C ALA A 27 -4.25 -7.45 1.37
N ASP A 28 -3.47 -6.36 1.43
CA ASP A 28 -2.18 -6.33 2.13
C ASP A 28 -2.35 -6.55 3.64
N ALA A 29 -3.30 -5.86 4.26
CA ALA A 29 -3.58 -6.01 5.70
C ALA A 29 -3.98 -7.45 6.04
N LEU A 30 -4.86 -8.05 5.24
CA LEU A 30 -5.25 -9.45 5.40
C LEU A 30 -4.04 -10.38 5.19
N GLY A 31 -3.23 -10.13 4.16
CA GLY A 31 -2.02 -10.89 3.87
C GLY A 31 -1.01 -10.87 5.03
N TYR A 32 -0.78 -9.70 5.63
CA TYR A 32 0.06 -9.57 6.81
C TYR A 32 -0.53 -10.28 8.04
N VAL A 33 -1.84 -10.20 8.27
CA VAL A 33 -2.48 -10.97 9.34
C VAL A 33 -2.29 -12.47 9.12
N LEU A 34 -2.49 -12.97 7.89
CA LEU A 34 -2.27 -14.39 7.58
C LEU A 34 -0.80 -14.80 7.76
N LEU A 35 0.16 -13.95 7.39
CA LEU A 35 1.59 -14.19 7.62
C LEU A 35 1.94 -14.22 9.11
N ALA A 36 1.28 -13.40 9.93
CA ALA A 36 1.51 -13.38 11.38
C ALA A 36 1.21 -14.73 12.03
N PHE A 37 0.24 -15.47 11.50
CA PHE A 37 -0.20 -16.78 12.00
C PHE A 37 0.28 -17.96 11.15
N ALA A 38 1.16 -17.72 10.18
CA ALA A 38 1.71 -18.79 9.33
C ALA A 38 2.64 -19.70 10.15
N THR A 39 2.25 -20.97 10.30
CA THR A 39 3.02 -21.97 11.05
C THR A 39 3.87 -22.88 10.16
N ARG A 40 3.62 -22.87 8.85
CA ARG A 40 4.31 -23.73 7.88
C ARG A 40 4.77 -22.89 6.70
N GLY A 41 5.99 -23.14 6.22
CA GLY A 41 6.59 -22.37 5.12
C GLY A 41 5.76 -22.34 3.83
N TRP A 42 5.02 -23.42 3.53
CA TRP A 42 4.17 -23.47 2.33
C TRP A 42 3.02 -22.46 2.36
N MET A 43 2.57 -22.02 3.54
CA MET A 43 1.47 -21.07 3.68
C MET A 43 1.81 -19.71 3.05
N ALA A 44 3.11 -19.36 2.97
CA ALA A 44 3.55 -18.11 2.36
C ALA A 44 3.19 -18.02 0.87
N PHE A 45 3.18 -19.14 0.13
CA PHE A 45 2.90 -19.13 -1.32
C PHE A 45 1.49 -18.60 -1.67
N PRO A 46 0.39 -19.14 -1.13
CA PRO A 46 -0.94 -18.59 -1.38
C PRO A 46 -1.10 -17.17 -0.80
N ILE A 47 -0.44 -16.86 0.32
CA ILE A 47 -0.50 -15.51 0.91
C ILE A 47 0.19 -14.48 -0.01
N MET A 48 1.29 -14.84 -0.68
CA MET A 48 1.94 -13.93 -1.64
C MET A 48 1.06 -13.60 -2.84
N ILE A 49 0.16 -14.49 -3.26
CA ILE A 49 -0.84 -14.17 -4.30
C ILE A 49 -1.77 -13.06 -3.81
N LEU A 50 -2.20 -13.14 -2.54
CA LEU A 50 -3.02 -12.11 -1.91
C LEU A 50 -2.26 -10.78 -1.79
N LEU A 51 -1.02 -10.77 -1.29
CA LEU A 51 -0.21 -9.54 -1.25
C LEU A 51 0.06 -8.98 -2.65
N ALA A 52 0.29 -9.82 -3.65
CA ALA A 52 0.47 -9.37 -5.03
C ALA A 52 -0.77 -8.64 -5.56
N SER A 53 -1.97 -9.06 -5.15
CA SER A 53 -3.21 -8.35 -5.49
C SER A 53 -3.30 -6.96 -4.84
N GLY A 54 -2.63 -6.75 -3.70
CA GLY A 54 -2.46 -5.44 -3.05
C GLY A 54 -1.66 -4.44 -3.88
N GLY A 55 -0.81 -4.92 -4.80
CA GLY A 55 0.06 -4.12 -5.65
C GLY A 55 -0.64 -3.13 -6.60
N ILE A 56 -1.97 -3.17 -6.71
CA ILE A 56 -2.77 -2.19 -7.44
C ILE A 56 -2.93 -0.84 -6.70
N GLY A 57 -2.69 -0.80 -5.38
CA GLY A 57 -2.94 0.38 -4.56
C GLY A 57 -2.01 1.55 -4.87
N MET A 58 -0.71 1.29 -5.01
CA MET A 58 0.30 2.31 -5.33
C MET A 58 0.05 3.02 -6.67
N PRO A 59 -0.11 2.31 -7.81
CA PRO A 59 -0.41 2.98 -9.08
C PRO A 59 -1.77 3.70 -9.09
N ALA A 60 -2.79 3.20 -8.38
CA ALA A 60 -4.06 3.91 -8.22
C ALA A 60 -3.89 5.23 -7.42
N LEU A 61 -3.06 5.22 -6.37
CA LEU A 61 -2.68 6.43 -5.61
C LEU A 61 -1.92 7.43 -6.49
N GLN A 62 -0.94 6.96 -7.26
CA GLN A 62 -0.19 7.82 -8.18
C GLN A 62 -1.08 8.47 -9.23
N ALA A 63 -1.99 7.70 -9.85
CA ALA A 63 -2.96 8.22 -10.81
C ALA A 63 -3.95 9.23 -10.17
N MET A 64 -4.36 9.00 -8.92
CA MET A 64 -5.24 9.91 -8.19
C MET A 64 -4.54 11.23 -7.83
N LEU A 65 -3.26 11.19 -7.45
CA LEU A 65 -2.47 12.38 -7.12
C LEU A 65 -2.06 13.16 -8.37
N SER A 66 -1.70 12.48 -9.46
CA SER A 66 -1.33 13.15 -10.72
C SER A 66 -2.47 13.95 -11.32
N ARG A 67 -3.73 13.54 -11.11
CA ARG A 67 -4.92 14.31 -11.54
C ARG A 67 -5.22 15.56 -10.69
N GLN A 68 -4.53 15.74 -9.57
CA GLN A 68 -4.72 16.89 -8.67
C GLN A 68 -3.70 17.99 -8.90
N VAL A 69 -2.78 17.81 -9.85
CA VAL A 69 -1.71 18.76 -10.16
C VAL A 69 -1.65 18.99 -11.67
N ASP A 70 -1.34 20.21 -12.07
CA ASP A 70 -1.17 20.57 -13.48
C ASP A 70 0.13 19.98 -14.05
N ASP A 71 0.25 19.96 -15.38
CA ASP A 71 1.39 19.38 -16.11
C ASP A 71 2.74 19.96 -15.66
N ASP A 72 2.78 21.27 -15.38
CA ASP A 72 3.98 21.98 -14.90
C ASP A 72 4.46 21.47 -13.52
N HIS A 73 3.59 20.85 -12.74
CA HIS A 73 3.88 20.37 -11.38
C HIS A 73 4.06 18.85 -11.30
N GLN A 74 3.88 18.11 -12.40
CA GLN A 74 4.02 16.65 -12.41
C GLN A 74 5.43 16.20 -12.00
N GLY A 75 6.46 16.93 -12.45
CA GLY A 75 7.85 16.64 -12.06
C GLY A 75 8.08 16.76 -10.54
N GLN A 76 7.49 17.78 -9.91
CA GLN A 76 7.56 17.99 -8.47
C GLN A 76 6.81 16.89 -7.69
N LEU A 77 5.64 16.48 -8.18
CA LEU A 77 4.88 15.38 -7.60
C LEU A 77 5.67 14.06 -7.67
N GLN A 78 6.21 13.72 -8.84
CA GLN A 78 6.98 12.48 -9.01
C GLN A 78 8.29 12.51 -8.20
N GLY A 79 8.96 13.66 -8.12
CA GLY A 79 10.12 13.85 -7.25
C GLY A 79 9.78 13.62 -5.78
N SER A 80 8.62 14.12 -5.32
CA SER A 80 8.14 13.92 -3.94
C SER A 80 7.80 12.46 -3.66
N LEU A 81 7.11 11.78 -4.58
CA LEU A 81 6.79 10.35 -4.46
C LEU A 81 8.06 9.49 -4.45
N ALA A 82 9.04 9.81 -5.29
CA ALA A 82 10.33 9.14 -5.31
C ALA A 82 11.09 9.35 -4.00
N ALA A 83 11.13 10.59 -3.48
CA ALA A 83 11.77 10.89 -2.20
C ALA A 83 11.11 10.15 -1.02
N LEU A 84 9.77 10.09 -0.98
CA LEU A 84 9.02 9.33 0.02
C LEU A 84 9.30 7.83 -0.09
N THR A 85 9.37 7.30 -1.30
CA THR A 85 9.71 5.88 -1.54
C THR A 85 11.13 5.58 -1.04
N SER A 86 12.11 6.42 -1.37
CA SER A 86 13.48 6.28 -0.89
C SER A 86 13.57 6.34 0.63
N LEU A 87 12.90 7.32 1.26
CA LEU A 87 12.86 7.43 2.71
C LEU A 87 12.24 6.18 3.37
N THR A 88 11.12 5.70 2.83
CA THR A 88 10.45 4.49 3.32
C THR A 88 11.33 3.25 3.14
N SER A 89 12.11 3.18 2.06
CA SER A 89 13.02 2.06 1.79
C SER A 89 14.19 1.98 2.78
N ILE A 90 14.56 3.11 3.40
CA ILE A 90 15.60 3.17 4.44
C ILE A 90 14.97 2.90 5.82
N ILE A 91 13.91 3.63 6.17
CA ILE A 91 13.31 3.58 7.51
C ILE A 91 12.54 2.27 7.72
N GLY A 92 11.84 1.78 6.70
CA GLY A 92 10.98 0.60 6.76
C GLY A 92 11.72 -0.65 7.27
N PRO A 93 12.83 -1.06 6.62
CA PRO A 93 13.62 -2.20 7.09
C PRO A 93 14.16 -2.01 8.51
N LEU A 94 14.58 -0.79 8.90
CA LEU A 94 15.08 -0.53 10.25
C LEU A 94 13.99 -0.78 11.31
N ILE A 95 12.78 -0.25 11.09
CA ILE A 95 11.65 -0.45 11.99
C ILE A 95 11.25 -1.93 12.04
N VAL A 96 11.06 -2.57 10.90
CA VAL A 96 10.63 -3.98 10.84
C VAL A 96 11.67 -4.91 11.45
N THR A 97 12.95 -4.68 11.18
CA THR A 97 14.06 -5.48 11.75
C THR A 97 14.15 -5.30 13.25
N ALA A 98 14.01 -4.07 13.76
CA ALA A 98 14.02 -3.82 15.20
C ALA A 98 12.85 -4.52 15.91
N ILE A 99 11.64 -4.43 15.34
CA ILE A 99 10.45 -5.12 15.86
C ILE A 99 10.66 -6.64 15.83
N TYR A 100 11.15 -7.17 14.72
CA TYR A 100 11.44 -8.59 14.58
C TYR A 100 12.47 -9.05 15.62
N ALA A 101 13.60 -8.35 15.75
CA ALA A 101 14.63 -8.68 16.72
C ALA A 101 14.10 -8.68 18.18
N ALA A 102 13.23 -7.73 18.51
CA ALA A 102 12.62 -7.64 19.84
C ALA A 102 11.54 -8.72 20.10
N SER A 103 10.87 -9.22 19.05
CA SER A 103 9.76 -10.17 19.17
C SER A 103 10.12 -11.62 18.84
N ALA A 104 11.28 -11.87 18.20
CA ALA A 104 11.63 -13.17 17.64
C ALA A 104 11.71 -14.31 18.66
N SER A 105 12.04 -14.01 19.92
CA SER A 105 12.09 -15.00 21.00
C SER A 105 10.72 -15.35 21.58
N THR A 106 9.71 -14.52 21.36
CA THR A 106 8.35 -14.69 21.92
C THR A 106 7.37 -15.11 20.83
N TRP A 107 7.24 -14.30 19.78
CA TRP A 107 6.35 -14.57 18.65
C TRP A 107 6.73 -13.73 17.43
N ASN A 108 7.14 -14.40 16.34
CA ASN A 108 7.58 -13.79 15.09
C ASN A 108 6.48 -13.03 14.32
N GLY A 109 5.21 -13.24 14.68
CA GLY A 109 4.07 -12.63 13.98
C GLY A 109 3.91 -11.13 14.22
N LEU A 110 4.58 -10.58 15.25
CA LEU A 110 4.37 -9.20 15.69
C LEU A 110 4.74 -8.17 14.63
N ALA A 111 5.84 -8.39 13.89
CA ALA A 111 6.24 -7.52 12.78
C ALA A 111 5.15 -7.39 11.70
N TRP A 112 4.48 -8.50 11.39
CA TRP A 112 3.39 -8.53 10.43
C TRP A 112 2.13 -7.84 10.96
N ILE A 113 1.79 -8.01 12.25
CA ILE A 113 0.66 -7.31 12.87
C ILE A 113 0.87 -5.80 12.88
N VAL A 114 2.08 -5.33 13.18
CA VAL A 114 2.39 -3.90 13.11
C VAL A 114 2.21 -3.38 11.67
N GLY A 115 2.68 -4.13 10.67
CA GLY A 115 2.43 -3.82 9.26
C GLY A 115 0.93 -3.71 8.92
N ALA A 116 0.12 -4.67 9.39
CA ALA A 116 -1.33 -4.62 9.19
C ALA A 116 -1.99 -3.43 9.90
N ALA A 117 -1.54 -3.07 11.10
CA ALA A 117 -2.06 -1.95 11.87
C ALA A 117 -1.76 -0.59 11.21
N LEU A 118 -0.63 -0.44 10.50
CA LEU A 118 -0.31 0.78 9.76
C LEU A 118 -1.36 1.09 8.68
N TYR A 119 -1.89 0.07 8.00
CA TYR A 119 -2.97 0.26 7.03
C TYR A 119 -4.26 0.82 7.67
N LEU A 120 -4.55 0.47 8.93
CA LEU A 120 -5.70 1.02 9.66
C LEU A 120 -5.56 2.52 9.93
N VAL A 121 -4.33 3.01 10.15
CA VAL A 121 -4.05 4.44 10.33
C VAL A 121 -4.20 5.22 9.02
N CYS A 122 -3.87 4.60 7.88
CA CYS A 122 -4.00 5.20 6.56
C CYS A 122 -5.45 5.31 6.08
N LEU A 123 -6.35 4.44 6.53
CA LEU A 123 -7.77 4.44 6.11
C LEU A 123 -8.52 5.76 6.44
N PRO A 124 -8.44 6.33 7.66
CA PRO A 124 -9.00 7.65 7.97
C PRO A 124 -8.41 8.78 7.13
N ALA A 125 -7.10 8.74 6.84
CA ALA A 125 -6.45 9.76 6.03
C ALA A 125 -6.99 9.77 4.59
N LEU A 126 -7.22 8.60 4.00
CA LEU A 126 -7.90 8.45 2.70
C LEU A 126 -9.35 8.92 2.71
N ARG A 127 -10.05 8.77 3.84
CA ARG A 127 -11.43 9.25 4.00
C ARG A 127 -11.52 10.77 4.17
N ARG A 128 -10.53 11.40 4.83
CA ARG A 128 -10.53 12.84 5.16
C ARG A 128 -9.83 13.72 4.12
N GLY A 129 -8.69 13.29 3.57
CA GLY A 129 -7.81 14.14 2.76
C GLY A 129 -8.15 14.25 1.26
N ALA A 130 -8.81 13.23 0.70
CA ALA A 130 -9.10 13.18 -0.75
C ALA A 130 -10.49 13.70 -1.14
N TRP A 131 -11.28 14.18 -0.18
CA TRP A 131 -12.73 14.37 -0.37
C TRP A 131 -13.21 15.82 -0.37
N SER A 132 -12.39 16.79 0.05
CA SER A 132 -12.83 18.20 0.09
C SER A 132 -12.77 18.94 -1.25
N ARG A 133 -12.11 18.40 -2.29
CA ARG A 133 -11.84 19.13 -3.55
C ARG A 133 -12.40 18.49 -4.82
N ALA A 134 -13.00 17.30 -4.73
CA ALA A 134 -13.57 16.60 -5.90
C ALA A 134 -15.06 16.86 -6.14
N THR A 135 -15.72 17.64 -5.27
CA THR A 135 -17.16 17.95 -5.34
C THR A 135 -17.44 19.45 -5.44
N SER A 136 -16.43 20.28 -5.75
CA SER A 136 -16.57 21.74 -5.81
C SER A 136 -16.30 22.33 -7.19
N THR A 137 -16.60 21.58 -8.26
CA THR A 137 -16.71 22.10 -9.62
C THR A 137 -18.06 21.74 -10.22
#